data_AF-A0A7S2NK35-F1
#
_entry.id   AF-A0A7S2NK35-F1
#
_cell.length_a   1.000
_cell.length_b   1.000
_cell.length_c   1.000
_cell.angle_alpha   90.00
_cell.angle_beta   90.00
_cell.angle_gamma   90.00
#
_symmetry.space_group_name_H-M   'P 1'
#
loop_
_entity.id
_entity.type
_entity.pdbx_description
1 polymer ?
#
loop_
_entity_poly.entity_id
_entity_poly.type
_entity_poly.pdbx_seq_one_letter_code
_entity_poly.pdbx_strand_id
1 'polypeptide(L)'
;RGAHASARQLQGVGSGQAGYDTQAHCNPDRSDQCPAGSSCEYFETNSPPFASFDSIGTAFYVLMLSLTYDDWADTMYALMASFSPSVWLYFVLIVVLGGFFL
;
A
#
# COMPACT_ATOMS: atom_id res chain seq x y z
N ARG A 1 -1.46 5.88 -7.32
CA ARG A 1 -2.10 4.62 -7.77
C ARG A 1 -1.45 3.48 -6.99
N GLY A 2 -2.06 3.02 -5.89
CA GLY A 2 -1.62 1.80 -5.17
C GLY A 2 -2.39 0.59 -5.70
N ALA A 3 -1.70 -0.51 -6.00
CA ALA A 3 -2.34 -1.71 -6.53
C ALA A 3 -2.62 -2.73 -5.41
N HIS A 4 -3.81 -3.32 -5.46
CA HIS A 4 -4.28 -4.36 -4.55
C HIS A 4 -4.65 -5.62 -5.35
N ALA A 5 -4.55 -6.79 -4.73
CA ALA A 5 -4.85 -8.06 -5.40
C ALA A 5 -6.36 -8.35 -5.40
N SER A 6 -6.87 -8.75 -6.56
CA SER A 6 -8.28 -9.09 -6.80
C SER A 6 -8.45 -10.54 -7.22
N ALA A 7 -9.46 -11.24 -6.71
CA ALA A 7 -9.84 -12.57 -7.19
C ALA A 7 -10.85 -12.47 -8.34
N ARG A 8 -10.63 -13.15 -9.48
CA ARG A 8 -11.61 -13.08 -10.61
C ARG A 8 -12.91 -13.83 -10.27
N GLN A 9 -14.04 -13.11 -10.21
CA GLN A 9 -15.39 -13.70 -10.14
C GLN A 9 -16.09 -13.63 -11.51
N LEU A 10 -16.73 -14.73 -11.93
CA LEU A 10 -17.37 -14.87 -13.25
C LEU A 10 -18.78 -14.23 -13.41
N GLN A 11 -19.25 -13.27 -12.59
CA GLN A 11 -20.56 -12.63 -12.83
C GLN A 11 -20.80 -11.32 -12.03
N GLY A 12 -21.17 -10.24 -12.75
CA GLY A 12 -22.22 -9.25 -12.43
C GLY A 12 -22.02 -8.14 -11.35
N VAL A 13 -21.98 -6.88 -11.81
CA VAL A 13 -22.51 -5.61 -11.23
C VAL A 13 -22.15 -5.19 -9.78
N GLY A 14 -21.58 -3.98 -9.63
CA GLY A 14 -21.67 -3.16 -8.40
C GLY A 14 -20.55 -2.14 -8.20
N SER A 15 -20.85 -0.85 -8.24
CA SER A 15 -19.94 0.28 -7.97
C SER A 15 -19.76 0.53 -6.47
N GLY A 16 -18.97 -0.33 -5.83
CA GLY A 16 -18.50 -0.28 -4.45
C GLY A 16 -17.50 -1.42 -4.27
N GLN A 17 -16.48 -1.25 -3.42
CA GLN A 17 -15.41 -2.24 -3.21
C GLN A 17 -16.00 -3.65 -3.12
N ALA A 18 -15.87 -4.40 -4.21
CA ALA A 18 -16.57 -5.65 -4.37
C ALA A 18 -15.89 -6.72 -3.52
N GLY A 19 -16.63 -7.76 -3.12
CA GLY A 19 -16.12 -8.87 -2.29
C GLY A 19 -15.00 -9.72 -2.92
N TYR A 20 -14.38 -9.25 -3.99
CA TYR A 20 -13.21 -9.84 -4.64
C TYR A 20 -11.88 -9.14 -4.29
N ASP A 21 -11.91 -8.01 -3.58
CA ASP A 21 -10.69 -7.36 -3.07
C ASP A 21 -10.13 -8.18 -1.89
N THR A 22 -8.91 -8.71 -2.07
CA THR A 22 -8.23 -9.48 -1.02
C THR A 22 -7.53 -8.59 0.01
N GLN A 23 -7.53 -7.26 -0.21
CA GLN A 23 -6.82 -6.25 0.56
C GLN A 23 -5.30 -6.48 0.65
N ALA A 24 -4.76 -7.39 -0.16
CA ALA A 24 -3.33 -7.65 -0.23
C ALA A 24 -2.66 -6.67 -1.20
N HIS A 25 -1.58 -6.03 -0.76
CA HIS A 25 -0.78 -5.13 -1.59
C HIS A 25 0.07 -5.93 -2.58
N CYS A 26 0.12 -5.48 -3.83
CA CYS A 26 0.88 -6.14 -4.90
C CYS A 26 1.39 -5.12 -5.92
N ASN A 27 2.36 -5.54 -6.75
CA ASN A 27 2.89 -4.77 -7.86
C ASN A 27 2.34 -5.35 -9.19
N PRO A 28 1.66 -4.54 -10.03
CA PRO A 28 1.07 -4.99 -11.28
C PRO A 28 2.12 -5.40 -12.34
N ASP A 29 3.37 -4.96 -12.20
CA ASP A 29 4.47 -5.37 -13.06
C ASP A 29 5.01 -6.77 -12.69
N ARG A 30 4.55 -7.35 -11.56
CA ARG A 30 5.01 -8.65 -11.03
C ARG A 30 3.89 -9.67 -10.95
N SER A 31 3.86 -10.58 -11.92
CA SER A 31 2.84 -11.65 -11.99
C SER A 31 3.05 -12.77 -10.96
N ASP A 32 4.20 -12.83 -10.29
CA ASP A 32 4.58 -13.87 -9.32
C ASP A 32 4.06 -13.62 -7.89
N GLN A 33 3.54 -12.42 -7.62
CA GLN A 33 3.08 -12.03 -6.28
C GLN A 33 1.65 -12.48 -5.96
N CYS A 34 0.84 -12.74 -6.99
CA CYS A 34 -0.58 -13.08 -6.84
C CYS A 34 -0.81 -14.59 -7.03
N PRO A 35 -1.62 -15.26 -6.18
CA PRO A 35 -1.96 -16.67 -6.37
C PRO A 35 -2.77 -16.92 -7.64
N ALA A 36 -2.75 -18.16 -8.15
CA ALA A 36 -3.45 -18.54 -9.37
C ALA A 36 -4.95 -18.21 -9.30
N GLY A 37 -5.45 -17.47 -10.29
CA GLY A 37 -6.85 -17.00 -10.35
C GLY A 37 -7.07 -15.60 -9.76
N SER A 38 -6.03 -14.97 -9.22
CA SER A 38 -6.03 -13.55 -8.81
C SER A 38 -5.15 -12.68 -9.71
N SER A 39 -5.48 -11.41 -9.79
CA SER A 39 -4.78 -10.38 -10.57
C SER A 39 -4.52 -9.16 -9.71
N CYS A 40 -3.37 -8.51 -9.91
CA CYS A 40 -3.07 -7.25 -9.24
C CYS A 40 -3.72 -6.09 -10.01
N GLU A 41 -4.60 -5.32 -9.37
CA GLU A 41 -5.36 -4.23 -9.99
C GLU A 41 -5.37 -3.00 -9.09
N TYR A 42 -5.60 -1.83 -9.67
CA TYR A 42 -5.74 -0.60 -8.89
C TYR A 42 -7.16 -0.46 -8.35
N PHE A 43 -7.29 -0.06 -7.08
CA PHE A 43 -8.58 0.20 -6.44
C PHE A 43 -8.67 1.64 -5.93
N GLU A 44 -9.90 2.09 -5.69
CA GLU A 44 -10.20 3.46 -5.24
C GLU A 44 -9.86 3.71 -3.78
N THR A 45 -9.86 2.67 -2.95
CA THR A 45 -9.66 2.79 -1.50
C THR A 45 -8.45 1.96 -1.07
N ASN A 46 -7.57 2.56 -0.27
CA ASN A 46 -6.45 1.84 0.34
C ASN A 46 -6.87 1.14 1.65
N SER A 47 -6.14 0.09 2.05
CA SER A 47 -6.24 -0.55 3.36
C SER A 47 -4.89 -0.46 4.07
N PRO A 48 -4.72 0.42 5.08
CA PRO A 48 -5.72 1.35 5.63
C PRO A 48 -5.97 2.60 4.75
N PRO A 49 -7.16 3.24 4.80
CA PRO A 49 -7.55 4.32 3.88
C PRO A 49 -6.66 5.57 3.91
N PHE A 50 -6.02 5.83 5.06
CA PHE A 50 -5.17 7.00 5.24
C PHE A 50 -3.73 6.79 4.73
N ALA A 51 -3.30 5.55 4.48
CA ALA A 51 -1.94 5.21 4.05
C ALA A 51 -1.70 5.50 2.56
N SER A 52 -2.10 6.68 2.06
CA SER A 52 -2.00 7.04 0.64
C SER A 52 -1.00 8.17 0.38
N PHE A 53 -0.18 7.98 -0.65
CA PHE A 53 0.81 8.96 -1.14
C PHE A 53 0.35 9.70 -2.40
N ASP A 54 -0.93 9.57 -2.79
CA ASP A 54 -1.47 10.18 -4.02
C ASP A 54 -1.79 11.67 -3.86
N SER A 55 -1.89 12.17 -2.63
CA SER A 55 -2.10 13.58 -2.30
C SER A 55 -1.05 14.09 -1.32
N ILE A 56 -0.69 15.38 -1.43
CA ILE A 56 0.33 15.99 -0.54
C ILE A 56 -0.13 15.94 0.93
N GLY A 57 -1.42 16.15 1.21
CA GLY A 57 -1.95 16.17 2.57
C GLY A 57 -1.90 14.80 3.25
N THR A 58 -2.36 13.75 2.57
CA THR A 58 -2.31 12.39 3.11
C THR A 58 -0.88 11.87 3.20
N ALA A 59 -0.03 12.18 2.22
CA ALA A 59 1.40 11.83 2.27
C ALA A 59 2.08 12.48 3.48
N PHE A 60 1.84 13.77 3.72
CA PHE A 60 2.39 14.46 4.90
C PHE A 60 1.91 13.83 6.20
N TYR A 61 0.63 13.48 6.30
CA TYR A 61 0.08 12.78 7.47
C TYR A 61 0.78 11.44 7.71
N VAL A 62 0.96 10.61 6.69
CA VAL A 62 1.68 9.33 6.77
C VAL A 62 3.14 9.52 7.17
N LEU A 63 3.79 10.59 6.68
CA LEU A 63 5.15 10.94 7.10
C LEU A 63 5.20 11.34 8.58
N MET A 64 4.23 12.12 9.07
CA MET A 64 4.17 12.47 10.50
C MET A 64 3.98 11.22 11.36
N LEU A 65 3.10 10.29 10.98
CA LEU A 65 2.94 9.00 11.65
C LEU A 65 4.25 8.21 11.66
N SER A 66 4.94 8.18 10.52
CA SER A 66 6.22 7.48 10.38
C SER A 66 7.31 8.05 11.29
N LEU A 67 7.36 9.38 11.45
CA LEU A 67 8.29 10.07 12.36
C LEU A 67 7.99 9.80 13.83
N THR A 68 6.71 9.64 14.19
CA THR A 68 6.29 9.30 15.56
C THR A 68 6.40 7.81 15.89
N TYR A 69 6.97 7.01 14.99
CA TYR A 69 7.05 5.54 15.09
C TYR A 69 5.68 4.84 15.12
N ASP A 70 4.63 5.49 14.65
CA ASP A 70 3.29 4.92 14.61
C ASP A 70 3.02 4.35 13.20
N ASP A 71 2.69 3.06 13.14
CA ASP A 71 2.28 2.36 11.90
C ASP A 71 3.28 2.44 10.71
N TRP A 72 4.54 2.76 11.00
CA TRP A 72 5.56 3.02 9.98
C TRP A 72 6.03 1.75 9.27
N ALA A 73 6.15 0.63 10.01
CA ALA A 73 6.62 -0.63 9.46
C ALA A 73 5.57 -1.27 8.53
N ASP A 74 4.30 -1.21 8.89
CA ASP A 74 3.21 -1.77 8.09
C ASP A 74 3.04 -0.98 6.79
N THR A 75 3.11 0.35 6.85
CA THR A 75 3.15 1.22 5.66
C THR A 75 4.38 0.92 4.78
N MET A 76 5.55 0.69 5.39
CA MET A 76 6.77 0.32 4.66
C MET A 76 6.59 -1.01 3.92
N TYR A 77 6.06 -2.04 4.57
CA TYR A 77 5.83 -3.34 3.94
C TYR A 77 4.78 -3.25 2.83
N ALA A 78 3.71 -2.47 3.02
CA ALA A 78 2.72 -2.20 1.97
C ALA A 78 3.37 -1.56 0.72
N LEU A 79 4.19 -0.53 0.90
CA LEU A 79 4.90 0.09 -0.23
C LEU A 79 5.94 -0.82 -0.87
N MET A 80 6.61 -1.68 -0.09
CA MET A 80 7.54 -2.66 -0.65
C MET A 80 6.85 -3.65 -1.57
N ALA A 81 5.63 -4.08 -1.21
CA ALA A 81 4.82 -4.97 -2.03
C ALA A 81 4.33 -4.27 -3.31
N SER A 82 3.87 -3.01 -3.22
CA SER A 82 3.30 -2.29 -4.37
C SER A 82 4.31 -1.69 -5.33
N PHE A 83 5.49 -1.27 -4.84
CA PHE A 83 6.46 -0.54 -5.65
C PHE A 83 7.77 -1.31 -5.80
N SER A 84 8.59 -1.35 -4.75
CA SER A 84 9.91 -1.95 -4.82
C SER A 84 10.41 -2.39 -3.45
N PRO A 85 11.15 -3.51 -3.36
CA PRO A 85 11.81 -3.92 -2.11
C PRO A 85 12.75 -2.86 -1.55
N SER A 86 13.33 -1.97 -2.36
CA SER A 86 14.29 -0.96 -1.87
C SER A 86 13.67 0.17 -1.03
N VAL A 87 12.35 0.16 -0.82
CA VAL A 87 11.64 1.20 -0.05
C VAL A 87 12.03 1.18 1.43
N TRP A 88 12.48 0.06 1.99
CA TRP A 88 12.89 0.00 3.40
C TRP A 88 13.99 1.02 3.73
N LEU A 89 14.91 1.31 2.79
CA LEU A 89 15.97 2.30 2.98
C LEU A 89 15.40 3.70 3.22
N TYR A 90 14.36 4.07 2.48
CA TYR A 90 13.70 5.36 2.63
C TYR A 90 13.06 5.51 4.01
N PHE A 91 12.33 4.50 4.47
CA PHE A 91 11.68 4.53 5.79
C PHE A 91 12.70 4.54 6.92
N VAL A 92 13.74 3.70 6.87
CA VAL A 92 14.78 3.66 7.90
C VAL A 92 15.48 5.02 8.02
N LEU A 93 15.81 5.67 6.90
CA LEU A 93 16.43 7.00 6.94
C LEU A 93 15.51 8.03 7.60
N ILE A 94 14.22 8.04 7.29
CA ILE A 94 13.28 8.99 7.89
C ILE A 94 13.04 8.72 9.37
N VAL A 95 12.91 7.46 9.76
CA VAL A 95 12.68 7.06 11.16
C VAL A 95 13.90 7.38 12.03
N VAL A 96 15.11 7.14 11.51
CA VAL A 96 16.37 7.50 12.17
C VAL A 96 16.48 9.02 12.29
N LEU A 97 16.37 9.76 11.19
CA LEU A 97 16.48 11.22 11.23
C LEU A 97 15.36 11.84 12.09
N GLY A 98 14.15 11.32 12.02
CA GLY A 98 13.00 11.75 12.81
C GLY A 98 13.25 11.62 14.30
N GLY A 99 13.58 10.42 14.80
CA GLY A 99 13.76 10.23 16.24
C GLY A 99 15.10 10.69 16.80
N PHE A 100 16.10 11.02 15.98
CA PHE A 100 17.33 11.66 16.46
C PHE A 100 17.22 13.19 16.53
N PHE A 101 16.45 13.82 15.63
CA PHE A 101 16.35 15.28 15.52
C PHE A 101 15.05 15.87 16.11
N LEU A 102 14.11 15.02 16.54
CA LEU A 102 12.99 15.37 17.42
C LEU A 102 13.29 14.91 18.86
#